data_AF-A0A318KHY4-F1
#
_entry.id   AF-A0A318KHY4-F1
#
_cell.length_a   1.000
_cell.length_b   1.000
_cell.length_c   1.000
_cell.angle_alpha   90.00
_cell.angle_beta   90.00
_cell.angle_gamma   90.00
#
_symmetry.space_group_name_H-M   'P 1'
#
loop_
_entity.id
_entity.type
_entity.pdbx_description
1 polymer ?
#
loop_
_entity_poly.entity_id
_entity_poly.type
_entity_poly.pdbx_seq_one_letter_code
_entity_poly.pdbx_strand_id
1 'polypeptide(L)' 'MGIVKISDSMHEALRHSSAALSRSINSQAEHWLRVGMLAELNPTLSYADICQLLIQQAAAAPADENSLTVMRVA' A
#
# COMPACT_ATOMS: atom_id res chain seq x y z
N MET A 1 3.78 8.85 -14.25
CA MET A 1 3.17 7.78 -13.43
C MET A 1 2.30 6.92 -14.34
N GLY A 2 2.48 5.59 -14.34
CA GLY A 2 1.63 4.68 -15.13
C GLY A 2 0.28 4.48 -14.46
N ILE A 3 -0.82 4.60 -15.21
CA ILE A 3 -2.17 4.33 -14.70
C ILE A 3 -2.46 2.84 -14.91
N VAL A 4 -2.68 2.11 -13.82
CA VAL A 4 -3.12 0.71 -13.88
C VAL A 4 -4.65 0.69 -13.89
N LYS A 5 -5.23 0.10 -14.94
CA LYS A 5 -6.68 -0.12 -15.01
C LYS A 5 -7.03 -1.38 -14.23
N ILE A 6 -8.10 -1.29 -13.43
CA ILE A 6 -8.69 -2.42 -12.69
C ILE A 6 -10.19 -2.48 -12.99
N SER A 7 -10.83 -3.62 -12.74
CA SER A 7 -12.28 -3.75 -12.92
C SER A 7 -13.06 -2.91 -11.91
N ASP A 8 -14.30 -2.54 -12.26
CA ASP A 8 -15.20 -1.79 -11.36
C ASP A 8 -15.43 -2.51 -10.02
N SER A 9 -15.57 -3.84 -10.08
CA SER A 9 -15.71 -4.69 -8.88
C SER A 9 -14.50 -4.61 -7.95
N MET A 10 -13.29 -4.57 -8.50
CA MET A 10 -12.07 -4.40 -7.71
C MET A 10 -11.94 -3.00 -7.14
N HIS A 11 -12.36 -1.99 -7.89
CA HIS A 11 -12.39 -0.60 -7.41
C HIS A 11 -13.39 -0.42 -6.25
N GLU A 12 -14.55 -1.06 -6.32
CA GLU A 12 -15.53 -1.07 -5.22
C GLU A 12 -14.99 -1.80 -3.97
N ALA A 13 -14.36 -2.96 -4.15
CA ALA A 13 -13.71 -3.69 -3.05
C ALA A 13 -12.60 -2.86 -2.37
N LEU A 14 -11.82 -2.12 -3.17
CA LEU A 14 -10.82 -1.19 -2.65
C LEU A 14 -11.45 -0.07 -1.84
N ARG A 15 -12.51 0.56 -2.34
CA ARG A 15 -13.22 1.64 -1.64
C ARG A 15 -13.78 1.18 -0.28
N HIS A 16 -14.38 0.00 -0.23
CA HIS A 16 -14.89 -0.56 1.02
C HIS A 16 -13.76 -0.88 2.01
N SER A 17 -12.71 -1.57 1.53
CA SER A 17 -11.58 -1.97 2.37
C SER A 17 -10.78 -0.77 2.87
N SER A 18 -10.59 0.25 2.04
CA SER A 18 -9.85 1.45 2.41
C SER A 18 -10.59 2.23 3.51
N ALA A 19 -11.92 2.32 3.42
CA ALA A 19 -12.74 2.94 4.45
C ALA A 19 -12.69 2.15 5.78
N ALA A 20 -12.77 0.82 5.72
CA ALA A 20 -12.72 -0.04 6.91
C ALA A 20 -11.36 -0.04 7.61
N LEU A 21 -10.26 0.04 6.84
CA LEU A 21 -8.89 -0.01 7.33
C LEU A 21 -8.25 1.37 7.52
N SER A 22 -9.05 2.45 7.39
CA SER A 22 -8.61 3.84 7.55
C SER A 22 -7.40 4.22 6.67
N ARG A 23 -7.44 3.86 5.39
CA ARG A 23 -6.42 4.18 4.38
C ARG A 23 -7.01 4.93 3.19
N SER A 24 -6.18 5.65 2.44
CA SER A 24 -6.59 6.12 1.11
C SER A 24 -6.79 4.93 0.16
N ILE A 25 -7.60 5.10 -0.89
CA ILE A 25 -7.82 4.05 -1.91
C ILE A 25 -6.49 3.63 -2.54
N ASN A 26 -5.62 4.59 -2.85
CA ASN A 26 -4.30 4.31 -3.43
C ASN A 26 -3.40 3.56 -2.45
N SER A 27 -3.35 3.97 -1.18
CA SER A 27 -2.57 3.27 -0.15
C SER A 27 -3.08 1.85 0.10
N GLN A 28 -4.39 1.62 -0.01
CA GLN A 28 -4.96 0.28 0.10
C GLN A 28 -4.62 -0.60 -1.12
N ALA A 29 -4.65 -0.02 -2.33
CA ALA A 29 -4.22 -0.71 -3.55
C ALA A 29 -2.74 -1.08 -3.50
N GLU A 30 -1.89 -0.13 -3.10
CA GLU A 30 -0.46 -0.35 -2.91
C GLU A 30 -0.18 -1.45 -1.88
N HIS A 31 -0.91 -1.46 -0.76
CA HIS A 31 -0.80 -2.52 0.24
C HIS A 31 -1.12 -3.90 -0.33
N TRP A 32 -2.24 -4.05 -1.06
CA TRP A 32 -2.59 -5.33 -1.70
C TRP A 32 -1.57 -5.77 -2.74
N LEU A 33 -1.05 -4.84 -3.55
CA LEU A 33 0.00 -5.15 -4.53
C LEU A 33 1.30 -5.62 -3.84
N ARG A 34 1.72 -4.95 -2.75
CA ARG A 34 2.89 -5.37 -1.98
C ARG A 34 2.70 -6.73 -1.33
N VAL A 35 1.55 -6.98 -0.72
CA VAL A 35 1.22 -8.29 -0.13
C VAL A 35 1.25 -9.38 -1.20
N GLY A 36 0.60 -9.16 -2.35
CA GLY A 36 0.58 -10.13 -3.45
C GLY A 36 1.97 -10.44 -4.00
N MET A 37 2.79 -9.40 -4.21
CA MET A 37 4.17 -9.58 -4.67
C MET A 37 5.02 -10.36 -3.65
N LEU A 38 4.89 -10.05 -2.35
CA LEU A 38 5.63 -10.76 -1.31
C LEU A 38 5.18 -12.22 -1.16
N ALA A 39 3.89 -12.49 -1.30
CA ALA A 39 3.35 -13.85 -1.30
C ALA A 39 3.87 -14.67 -2.50
N GLU A 40 3.91 -14.06 -3.69
CA GLU A 40 4.43 -14.70 -4.91
C GLU A 40 5.93 -15.03 -4.79
N LEU A 41 6.73 -14.09 -4.25
CA LEU A 41 8.17 -14.25 -4.08
C LEU A 41 8.54 -15.17 -2.91
N ASN A 42 7.64 -15.33 -1.93
CA ASN A 42 7.88 -16.12 -0.74
C ASN A 42 6.69 -17.05 -0.44
N PRO A 43 6.47 -18.11 -1.24
CA PRO A 43 5.25 -18.94 -1.15
C PRO A 43 5.07 -19.68 0.19
N THR A 44 6.13 -19.78 0.99
CA THR A 44 6.12 -20.48 2.28
C THR A 44 5.77 -19.56 3.46
N LEU A 45 5.76 -18.24 3.25
CA LEU A 45 5.46 -17.29 4.32
C LEU A 45 3.97 -17.22 4.58
N SER A 46 3.60 -17.15 5.86
CA SER A 46 2.22 -16.86 6.24
C SER A 46 1.90 -15.38 6.00
N TYR A 47 0.61 -15.05 5.96
CA TYR A 47 0.18 -13.65 5.91
C TYR A 47 0.72 -12.80 7.07
N ALA A 48 0.86 -13.40 8.26
CA ALA A 48 1.43 -12.72 9.42
C ALA A 48 2.91 -12.38 9.21
N ASP A 49 3.68 -13.30 8.62
CA ASP A 49 5.10 -13.07 8.30
C ASP A 49 5.25 -11.99 7.22
N ILE A 50 4.39 -12.00 6.20
CA ILE A 50 4.35 -10.94 5.18
C ILE A 50 4.07 -9.58 5.81
N CYS A 51 3.12 -9.50 6.77
CA CYS A 51 2.84 -8.26 7.49
C CYS A 51 4.06 -7.77 8.29
N GLN A 52 4.77 -8.68 8.96
CA GLN A 52 6.00 -8.33 9.69
C GLN A 52 7.08 -7.78 8.75
N LEU A 53 7.28 -8.41 7.60
CA LEU A 53 8.22 -7.92 6.58
C LEU A 53 7.85 -6.52 6.08
N LEU A 54 6.56 -6.24 5.85
CA LEU A 54 6.11 -4.91 5.43
C LEU A 54 6.39 -3.84 6.48
N ILE A 55 6.19 -4.15 7.76
CA ILE A 55 6.51 -3.24 8.87
C ILE A 55 8.02 -2.99 8.94
N GLN A 56 8.84 -4.03 8.81
CA GLN A 56 10.30 -3.92 8.80
C GLN A 56 10.79 -3.08 7.62
N GLN A 57 10.23 -3.28 6.42
CA GLN A 57 10.55 -2.48 5.24
C GLN A 57 10.15 -1.01 5.42
N ALA A 58 8.99 -0.73 6.00
CA ALA A 58 8.55 0.63 6.28
C ALA A 58 9.45 1.33 7.31
N ALA A 59 9.96 0.61 8.31
CA ALA A 59 10.89 1.14 9.30
C ALA A 59 12.31 1.35 8.74
N ALA A 60 12.72 0.53 7.76
CA ALA A 60 14.02 0.63 7.11
C ALA A 60 14.05 1.65 5.95
N ALA A 61 12.89 2.06 5.45
CA ALA A 61 12.81 3.11 4.45
C ALA A 61 13.23 4.46 5.08
N PRO A 62 14.17 5.21 4.47
CA PRO A 62 14.38 6.59 4.87
C PRO A 62 13.06 7.34 4.73
N ALA A 63 12.69 8.13 5.74
CA ALA A 63 11.53 8.99 5.66
C ALA A 63 11.73 9.96 4.48
N ASP A 64 11.08 9.69 3.34
CA ASP A 64 11.19 10.56 2.18
C ASP A 64 10.71 11.97 2.55
N GLU A 65 11.67 12.89 2.50
CA GLU A 65 11.67 14.27 3.00
C GLU A 65 10.83 15.24 2.16
N ASN A 66 9.92 14.74 1.30
CA ASN A 66 9.25 15.57 0.28
C ASN A 66 7.80 15.96 0.61
N SER A 67 7.35 15.78 1.86
CA SER A 67 6.00 16.14 2.30
C SER A 67 5.86 17.57 2.85
N LEU A 68 6.93 18.38 2.91
CA LEU A 68 6.90 19.72 3.55
C LEU A 68 6.98 20.93 2.59
N THR A 69 7.14 20.74 1.27
CA THR A 69 7.39 21.89 0.36
C THR A 69 6.13 22.58 -0.19
N VAL A 70 4.91 22.06 0.01
CA VAL A 70 3.71 22.61 -0.68
C VAL A 70 2.68 23.31 0.23
N MET A 71 2.98 23.58 1.50
CA MET A 71 2.03 24.31 2.34
C MET A 71 2.73 25.29 3.29
N ARG A 72 3.28 26.38 2.73
CA ARG A 72 3.35 27.72 3.36
C ARG A 72 4.09 28.74 2.48
N VAL A 73 3.51 29.06 1.32
CA VAL A 73 3.65 30.39 0.71
C VAL A 73 2.27 30.83 0.25
N ALA A 74 1.57 31.55 1.13
CA ALA A 74 0.52 32.53 0.87
C ALA A 74 0.15 33.17 2.22
#